data_AF-A0A4S4DI22-F1
#
_entry.id   AF-A0A4S4DI22-F1
#
_cell.length_a   1.000
_cell.length_b   1.000
_cell.length_c   1.000
_cell.angle_alpha   90.00
_cell.angle_beta   90.00
_cell.angle_gamma   90.00
#
_symmetry.space_group_name_H-M   'P 1'
#
loop_
_entity.id
_entity.type
_entity.pdbx_description
1 polymer ?
#
loop_
_entity_poly.entity_id
_entity_poly.type
_entity_poly.pdbx_seq_one_letter_code
_entity_poly.pdbx_strand_id
1 'polypeptide(L)'
;MRTREIEPDVVMYGTIVNGLCRTVNTIRAASLLRIMEEGSRKPNTIVYNTVIDSLCKDRMVDDAMKLFSKMNEQGIHRDVVTYTSLIHGLCNFGWWKEATGMFIEMLDSGIALGVHTYSVLLDACTKEGKMKEAEGVLEVMIQRGVDPNVVTYNTLMDGYCLQGHMDEAIRVRDLHPDVFSYTILINGYCKNMKIDEAMHLF
;
A
#
# COMPACT_ATOMS: atom_id res chain seq x y z
N MET A 1 -16.08 -20.68 42.92
CA MET A 1 -15.58 -21.34 41.70
C MET A 1 -14.58 -20.39 41.06
N ARG A 2 -13.29 -20.73 41.09
CA ARG A 2 -12.26 -19.95 40.38
C ARG A 2 -12.44 -20.24 38.89
N THR A 3 -12.94 -19.28 38.13
CA THR A 3 -12.84 -19.29 36.67
C THR A 3 -11.38 -19.54 36.34
N ARG A 4 -11.07 -20.66 35.67
CA ARG A 4 -9.75 -20.84 35.05
C ARG A 4 -9.62 -19.71 34.06
N GLU A 5 -8.86 -18.67 34.41
CA GLU A 5 -8.41 -17.66 33.46
C GLU A 5 -7.54 -18.39 32.44
N ILE A 6 -8.17 -18.82 31.35
CA ILE A 6 -7.45 -19.30 30.18
C ILE A 6 -6.83 -18.04 29.60
N GLU A 7 -5.56 -17.88 29.89
CA GLU A 7 -4.73 -16.80 29.44
C GLU A 7 -4.65 -16.91 27.89
N PRO A 8 -5.27 -15.98 27.12
CA PRO A 8 -5.43 -16.16 25.68
C PRO A 8 -4.07 -16.23 24.98
N ASP A 9 -3.91 -17.12 24.00
CA ASP A 9 -2.66 -17.22 23.26
C ASP A 9 -2.55 -16.17 22.13
N VAL A 10 -1.36 -16.07 21.53
CA VAL A 10 -1.06 -15.09 20.47
C VAL A 10 -1.98 -15.28 19.25
N VAL A 11 -2.41 -16.51 18.97
CA VAL A 11 -3.32 -16.82 17.85
C VAL A 11 -4.73 -16.32 18.16
N MET A 12 -5.19 -16.50 19.39
CA MET A 12 -6.49 -16.02 19.86
C MET A 12 -6.56 -14.49 19.83
N TYR A 13 -5.52 -13.81 20.31
CA TYR A 13 -5.42 -12.35 20.20
C TYR A 13 -5.37 -11.88 18.74
N GLY A 14 -4.54 -12.50 17.90
CA GLY A 14 -4.45 -12.15 16.48
C GLY A 14 -5.79 -12.30 15.75
N THR A 15 -6.55 -13.34 16.10
CA THR A 15 -7.89 -13.58 15.54
C THR A 15 -8.88 -12.50 15.96
N ILE A 16 -8.89 -12.13 17.25
CA ILE A 16 -9.76 -11.07 17.77
C ILE A 16 -9.40 -9.72 17.18
N VAL A 17 -8.10 -9.38 17.09
CA VAL A 17 -7.62 -8.15 16.46
C VAL A 17 -8.08 -8.09 15.01
N ASN A 18 -7.85 -9.14 14.22
CA ASN A 18 -8.31 -9.19 12.83
C ASN A 18 -9.84 -9.04 12.71
N GLY A 19 -10.61 -9.67 13.60
CA GLY A 19 -12.07 -9.52 13.65
C GLY A 19 -12.54 -8.10 14.00
N LEU A 20 -11.87 -7.44 14.95
CA LEU A 20 -12.16 -6.06 15.36
C LEU A 20 -11.81 -5.06 14.24
N CYS A 21 -10.67 -5.26 13.57
CA CYS A 21 -10.25 -4.44 12.43
C CYS A 21 -11.25 -4.55 11.26
N ARG A 22 -11.81 -5.74 11.01
CA ARG A 22 -12.87 -5.93 9.99
C ARG A 22 -14.19 -5.26 10.32
N THR A 23 -14.43 -4.88 11.57
CA THR A 23 -15.66 -4.22 12.02
C THR A 23 -15.49 -2.72 12.29
N VAL A 24 -14.40 -2.12 11.78
CA VAL A 24 -14.04 -0.69 11.97
C VAL A 24 -13.89 -0.35 13.47
N ASN A 25 -13.59 -1.36 14.30
CA ASN A 25 -13.43 -1.18 15.73
C ASN A 25 -11.95 -1.06 16.10
N THR A 26 -11.24 -0.21 15.35
CA THR A 26 -9.79 -0.05 15.42
C THR A 26 -9.32 0.43 16.79
N ILE A 27 -10.14 1.24 17.48
CA ILE A 27 -9.88 1.65 18.87
C ILE A 27 -9.80 0.44 19.80
N ARG A 28 -10.71 -0.54 19.64
CA ARG A 28 -10.68 -1.76 20.45
C ARG A 28 -9.50 -2.64 20.07
N ALA A 29 -9.16 -2.76 18.79
CA ALA A 29 -7.97 -3.47 18.34
C ALA A 29 -6.68 -2.89 18.95
N ALA A 30 -6.54 -1.56 18.95
CA ALA A 30 -5.42 -0.86 19.59
C ALA A 30 -5.40 -1.02 21.12
N SER A 31 -6.57 -1.02 21.77
CA SER A 31 -6.67 -1.29 23.21
C SER A 31 -6.24 -2.72 23.55
N LEU A 32 -6.58 -3.69 22.69
CA LEU A 32 -6.21 -5.08 22.88
C LEU A 32 -4.70 -5.28 22.70
N LEU A 33 -4.08 -4.59 21.74
CA LEU A 33 -2.63 -4.54 21.58
C LEU A 33 -1.95 -4.01 22.86
N ARG A 34 -2.46 -2.92 23.45
CA ARG A 34 -1.92 -2.40 24.72
C ARG A 34 -2.00 -3.40 25.87
N ILE A 35 -3.11 -4.11 25.99
CA ILE A 35 -3.28 -5.16 27.00
C ILE A 35 -2.24 -6.28 26.78
N MET A 36 -1.95 -6.66 25.53
CA MET A 36 -0.90 -7.65 25.25
C MET A 36 0.50 -7.12 25.58
N GLU A 37 0.77 -5.84 25.35
CA GLU A 37 2.07 -5.22 25.65
C GLU A 37 2.36 -5.21 27.17
N GLU A 38 1.34 -4.96 27.99
CA GLU A 38 1.39 -4.96 29.45
C GLU A 38 1.34 -6.37 30.06
N GLY A 39 0.84 -7.35 29.29
CA GLY A 39 0.69 -8.74 29.70
C GLY A 39 1.96 -9.58 29.60
N SER A 40 1.82 -10.85 30.00
CA SER A 40 2.86 -11.88 29.90
C SER A 40 3.17 -12.30 28.44
N ARG A 41 2.19 -12.15 27.53
CA ARG A 41 2.31 -12.52 26.11
C ARG A 41 2.55 -11.31 25.23
N LYS A 42 3.78 -11.15 24.77
CA LYS A 42 4.17 -10.07 23.88
C LYS A 42 3.53 -10.19 22.49
N PRO A 43 3.02 -9.09 21.92
CA PRO A 43 2.55 -9.06 20.54
C PRO A 43 3.69 -9.37 19.55
N ASN A 44 3.34 -9.98 18.43
CA ASN A 44 4.26 -10.27 17.33
C ASN A 44 4.00 -9.36 16.12
N THR A 45 4.83 -9.48 15.08
CA THR A 45 4.72 -8.68 13.84
C THR A 45 3.32 -8.74 13.21
N ILE A 46 2.66 -9.90 13.22
CA ILE A 46 1.31 -10.07 12.63
C ILE A 46 0.28 -9.21 13.36
N VAL A 47 0.31 -9.19 14.70
CA VAL A 47 -0.64 -8.38 15.49
C VAL A 47 -0.43 -6.89 15.22
N TYR A 48 0.82 -6.41 15.22
CA TYR A 48 1.12 -5.01 14.87
C TYR A 48 0.67 -4.65 13.46
N ASN A 49 1.01 -5.47 12.47
CA ASN A 49 0.64 -5.24 11.07
C ASN A 49 -0.88 -5.11 10.90
N THR A 50 -1.64 -5.95 11.60
CA THR A 50 -3.11 -5.92 11.54
C THR A 50 -3.66 -4.61 12.10
N VAL A 51 -3.14 -4.14 13.24
CA VAL A 51 -3.58 -2.86 13.84
C VAL A 51 -3.14 -1.66 13.01
N ILE A 52 -1.91 -1.67 12.48
CA ILE A 52 -1.37 -0.60 11.62
C ILE A 52 -2.20 -0.47 10.33
N ASP A 53 -2.49 -1.58 9.65
CA ASP A 53 -3.33 -1.58 8.44
C ASP A 53 -4.74 -1.03 8.73
N SER A 54 -5.33 -1.44 9.86
CA SER A 54 -6.64 -0.95 10.31
C SER A 54 -6.62 0.56 10.59
N LEU A 55 -5.60 1.07 11.28
CA LEU A 55 -5.43 2.50 11.54
C LEU A 55 -5.26 3.30 10.26
N CYS A 56 -4.51 2.78 9.28
CA CYS A 56 -4.36 3.40 7.97
C CYS A 56 -5.70 3.49 7.22
N LYS A 57 -6.50 2.42 7.23
CA LYS A 57 -7.84 2.38 6.62
C LYS A 57 -8.82 3.33 7.28
N ASP A 58 -8.72 3.50 8.60
CA ASP A 58 -9.54 4.44 9.39
C ASP A 58 -8.98 5.86 9.39
N ARG A 59 -7.99 6.16 8.55
CA ARG A 59 -7.37 7.49 8.42
C ARG A 59 -6.69 8.00 9.69
N MET A 60 -6.30 7.10 10.59
CA MET A 60 -5.57 7.37 11.84
C MET A 60 -4.06 7.16 11.64
N VAL A 61 -3.49 7.78 10.61
CA VAL A 61 -2.10 7.52 10.16
C VAL A 61 -1.06 7.91 11.21
N ASP A 62 -1.30 8.96 12.00
CA ASP A 62 -0.41 9.34 13.11
C ASP A 62 -0.25 8.22 14.15
N ASP A 63 -1.35 7.54 14.49
CA ASP A 63 -1.32 6.45 15.45
C ASP A 63 -0.68 5.19 14.83
N ALA A 64 -0.86 4.98 13.52
CA ALA A 64 -0.16 3.93 12.79
C ALA A 64 1.37 4.15 12.83
N MET A 65 1.83 5.39 12.63
CA MET A 65 3.24 5.76 12.72
C MET A 65 3.82 5.62 14.14
N LYS A 66 3.04 5.93 15.18
CA LYS A 66 3.46 5.67 16.57
C LYS A 66 3.67 4.18 16.82
N LEU A 67 2.77 3.33 16.33
CA LEU A 67 2.92 1.88 16.44
C LEU A 67 4.12 1.36 15.65
N PHE A 68 4.37 1.91 14.46
CA PHE A 68 5.54 1.59 13.66
C PHE A 68 6.85 1.86 14.41
N SER A 69 6.97 3.04 15.04
CA SER A 69 8.13 3.39 15.88
C SER A 69 8.25 2.45 17.08
N LYS A 70 7.13 2.13 17.73
CA LYS A 70 7.09 1.24 18.89
C LYS A 70 7.53 -0.19 18.58
N MET A 71 7.29 -0.71 17.38
CA MET A 71 7.81 -2.03 16.98
C MET A 71 9.33 -2.12 17.16
N ASN A 72 10.06 -1.06 16.82
CA ASN A 72 11.52 -1.02 16.96
C ASN A 72 11.95 -0.98 18.44
N GLU A 73 11.26 -0.19 19.27
CA GLU A 73 11.49 -0.12 20.72
C GLU A 73 11.26 -1.47 21.41
N GLN A 74 10.33 -2.28 20.89
CA GLN A 74 10.04 -3.63 21.38
C GLN A 74 10.92 -4.71 20.75
N GLY A 75 11.86 -4.35 19.86
CA GLY A 75 12.72 -5.31 19.15
C GLY A 75 11.98 -6.19 18.15
N ILE A 76 10.80 -5.77 17.68
CA ILE A 76 9.98 -6.51 16.73
C ILE A 76 10.37 -6.10 15.30
N HIS A 77 10.77 -7.08 14.50
CA HIS A 77 11.17 -6.84 13.13
C HIS A 77 9.97 -6.44 12.26
N ARG A 78 10.15 -5.35 11.52
CA ARG A 78 9.20 -4.85 10.52
C ARG A 78 9.38 -5.64 9.23
N ASP A 79 8.29 -6.02 8.59
CA ASP A 79 8.32 -6.79 7.34
C ASP A 79 7.71 -6.00 6.18
N VAL A 80 7.62 -6.66 5.02
CA VAL A 80 7.02 -6.07 3.81
C VAL A 80 5.63 -5.52 4.10
N VAL A 81 4.82 -6.27 4.85
CA VAL A 81 3.43 -5.92 5.14
C VAL A 81 3.36 -4.67 6.02
N THR A 82 4.24 -4.54 7.02
CA THR A 82 4.32 -3.33 7.87
C THR A 82 4.50 -2.07 7.02
N TYR A 83 5.50 -2.08 6.14
CA TYR A 83 5.81 -0.92 5.30
C TYR A 83 4.72 -0.65 4.26
N THR A 84 4.24 -1.67 3.54
CA THR A 84 3.22 -1.47 2.50
C THR A 84 1.90 -0.92 3.06
N SER A 85 1.51 -1.34 4.27
CA SER A 85 0.29 -0.82 4.91
C SER A 85 0.41 0.67 5.23
N LEU A 86 1.56 1.10 5.77
CA LEU A 86 1.81 2.51 6.09
C LEU A 86 1.94 3.35 4.83
N ILE A 87 2.70 2.89 3.85
CA ILE A 87 2.86 3.60 2.59
C ILE A 87 1.49 3.79 1.92
N HIS A 88 0.68 2.73 1.83
CA HIS A 88 -0.68 2.85 1.28
C HIS A 88 -1.55 3.82 2.10
N GLY A 89 -1.47 3.79 3.43
CA GLY A 89 -2.17 4.73 4.31
C GLY A 89 -1.75 6.19 4.12
N LEU A 90 -0.43 6.44 4.06
CA LEU A 90 0.16 7.76 3.85
C LEU A 90 -0.20 8.34 2.48
N CYS A 91 -0.13 7.52 1.43
CA CYS A 91 -0.57 7.88 0.10
C CYS A 91 -2.05 8.29 0.07
N ASN A 92 -2.94 7.50 0.67
CA ASN A 92 -4.38 7.80 0.73
C ASN A 92 -4.71 9.08 1.53
N PHE A 93 -3.79 9.52 2.40
CA PHE A 93 -3.91 10.76 3.16
C PHE A 93 -3.19 11.95 2.50
N GLY A 94 -2.48 11.72 1.38
CA GLY A 94 -1.72 12.73 0.64
C GLY A 94 -0.36 13.06 1.24
N TRP A 95 0.15 12.28 2.19
CA TRP A 95 1.45 12.46 2.86
C TRP A 95 2.57 11.79 2.07
N TRP A 96 2.78 12.31 0.85
CA TRP A 96 3.68 11.72 -0.14
C TRP A 96 5.14 11.70 0.28
N LYS A 97 5.59 12.75 0.97
CA LYS A 97 6.99 12.86 1.38
C LYS A 97 7.34 11.76 2.39
N GLU A 98 6.43 11.51 3.31
CA GLU A 98 6.51 10.48 4.34
C GLU A 98 6.40 9.09 3.70
N ALA A 99 5.46 8.88 2.77
CA ALA A 99 5.33 7.62 2.02
C ALA A 99 6.62 7.27 1.26
N THR A 100 7.20 8.24 0.56
CA THR A 100 8.49 8.07 -0.14
C THR A 100 9.62 7.79 0.84
N GLY A 101 9.66 8.49 1.98
CA GLY A 101 10.63 8.22 3.04
C GLY A 101 10.55 6.79 3.57
N MET A 102 9.34 6.29 3.80
CA MET A 102 9.11 4.90 4.22
C MET A 102 9.53 3.88 3.16
N PHE A 103 9.31 4.19 1.88
CA PHE A 103 9.77 3.34 0.79
C PHE A 103 11.30 3.27 0.70
N ILE A 104 11.98 4.41 0.85
CA ILE A 104 13.45 4.46 0.88
C ILE A 104 13.98 3.68 2.09
N GLU A 105 13.39 3.87 3.29
CA GLU A 105 13.75 3.10 4.48
C GLU A 105 13.57 1.59 4.25
N MET A 106 12.48 1.18 3.59
CA MET A 106 12.22 -0.22 3.25
C MET A 106 13.27 -0.80 2.29
N LEU A 107 13.69 -0.02 1.29
CA LEU A 107 14.75 -0.38 0.33
C LEU A 107 16.12 -0.52 1.00
N ASP A 108 16.42 0.34 1.96
CA ASP A 108 17.68 0.38 2.71
C ASP A 108 17.73 -0.68 3.82
N SER A 109 16.56 -1.11 4.31
CA SER A 109 16.43 -2.16 5.33
C SER A 109 16.77 -3.58 4.81
N GLY A 110 17.17 -3.72 3.54
CA GLY A 110 17.50 -5.01 2.93
C GLY A 110 16.29 -5.94 2.75
N ILE A 111 15.07 -5.40 2.86
CA ILE A 111 13.83 -6.15 2.65
C ILE A 111 13.69 -6.44 1.15
N ALA A 112 13.57 -7.73 0.80
CA ALA A 112 13.35 -8.13 -0.59
C ALA A 112 11.97 -7.66 -1.07
N LEU A 113 11.97 -6.68 -1.96
CA LEU A 113 10.73 -6.16 -2.55
C LEU A 113 10.30 -7.03 -3.72
N GLY A 114 9.02 -7.41 -3.74
CA GLY A 114 8.40 -8.09 -4.87
C GLY A 114 7.63 -7.12 -5.77
N VAL A 115 7.18 -7.62 -6.93
CA VAL A 115 6.37 -6.89 -7.90
C VAL A 115 5.18 -6.18 -7.24
N HIS A 116 4.49 -6.85 -6.31
CA HIS A 116 3.31 -6.30 -5.64
C HIS A 116 3.58 -4.98 -4.91
N THR A 117 4.72 -4.86 -4.21
CA THR A 117 5.08 -3.63 -3.48
C THR A 117 5.25 -2.46 -4.44
N TYR A 118 5.96 -2.67 -5.56
CA TYR A 118 6.13 -1.64 -6.59
C TYR A 118 4.79 -1.27 -7.25
N SER A 119 3.91 -2.25 -7.50
CA SER A 119 2.59 -1.99 -8.06
C SER A 119 1.72 -1.12 -7.14
N VAL A 120 1.74 -1.35 -5.82
CA VAL A 120 1.00 -0.52 -4.85
C VAL A 120 1.51 0.92 -4.86
N LEU A 121 2.82 1.11 -4.93
CA LEU A 121 3.44 2.43 -4.98
C LEU A 121 3.10 3.18 -6.26
N LEU A 122 3.23 2.50 -7.40
CA LEU A 122 2.87 3.05 -8.70
C LEU A 122 1.41 3.48 -8.75
N ASP A 123 0.49 2.59 -8.33
CA ASP A 123 -0.94 2.89 -8.31
C ASP A 123 -1.28 4.08 -7.42
N ALA A 124 -0.63 4.19 -6.27
CA ALA A 124 -0.76 5.34 -5.40
C ALA A 124 -0.27 6.63 -6.07
N CYS A 125 0.95 6.63 -6.65
CA CYS A 125 1.51 7.81 -7.30
C CYS A 125 0.68 8.27 -8.51
N THR A 126 0.21 7.33 -9.34
CA THR A 126 -0.54 7.66 -10.56
C THR A 126 -1.91 8.25 -10.28
N LYS A 127 -2.67 7.68 -9.33
CA LYS A 127 -3.98 8.21 -8.92
C LYS A 127 -3.94 9.65 -8.42
N GLU A 128 -2.80 10.06 -7.91
CA GLU A 128 -2.60 11.35 -7.25
C GLU A 128 -1.80 12.33 -8.13
N GLY A 129 -1.54 11.94 -9.38
CA GLY A 129 -0.90 12.77 -10.40
C GLY A 129 0.60 12.99 -10.21
N LYS A 130 1.22 12.18 -9.35
CA LYS A 130 2.66 12.18 -9.08
C LYS A 130 3.40 11.31 -10.11
N MET A 131 3.26 11.66 -11.39
CA MET A 131 3.78 10.83 -12.49
C MET A 131 5.30 10.72 -12.49
N LYS A 132 6.04 11.76 -12.05
CA LYS A 132 7.51 11.71 -11.94
C LYS A 132 7.95 10.73 -10.86
N GLU A 133 7.25 10.72 -9.74
CA GLU A 133 7.49 9.77 -8.66
C GLU A 133 7.13 8.34 -9.10
N ALA A 134 6.04 8.16 -9.86
CA ALA A 134 5.68 6.87 -10.45
C ALA A 134 6.77 6.35 -11.41
N GLU A 135 7.28 7.19 -12.31
CA GLU A 135 8.41 6.85 -13.19
C GLU A 135 9.66 6.46 -12.38
N GLY A 136 9.97 7.19 -11.30
CA GLY A 136 11.07 6.86 -10.40
C GLY A 136 10.89 5.49 -9.72
N VAL A 137 9.67 5.15 -9.31
CA VAL A 137 9.37 3.81 -8.76
C VAL A 137 9.60 2.72 -9.80
N LEU A 138 9.19 2.94 -11.06
CA LEU A 138 9.46 2.01 -12.16
C LEU A 138 10.96 1.84 -12.40
N GLU A 139 11.73 2.93 -12.39
CA GLU A 139 13.18 2.89 -12.58
C GLU A 139 13.86 2.07 -11.48
N VAL A 140 13.50 2.31 -10.21
CA VAL A 140 14.03 1.53 -9.08
C VAL A 140 13.66 0.05 -9.19
N MET A 141 12.45 -0.26 -9.63
CA MET A 141 11.98 -1.64 -9.87
C MET A 141 12.93 -2.38 -10.84
N ILE A 142 13.23 -1.74 -11.97
CA ILE A 142 14.14 -2.28 -13.01
C ILE A 142 15.58 -2.38 -12.48
N GLN A 143 16.10 -1.34 -11.81
CA GLN A 143 17.45 -1.33 -11.26
C GLN A 143 17.69 -2.43 -10.22
N ARG A 144 16.64 -2.80 -9.48
CA ARG A 144 16.67 -3.90 -8.49
C ARG A 144 16.43 -5.28 -9.11
N GLY A 145 16.33 -5.38 -10.43
CA GLY A 145 16.12 -6.63 -11.16
C GLY A 145 14.72 -7.23 -10.98
N VAL A 146 13.74 -6.41 -10.62
CA VAL A 146 12.34 -6.83 -10.57
C VAL A 146 11.70 -6.41 -11.89
N ASP A 147 11.29 -7.37 -12.71
CA ASP A 147 10.79 -7.06 -14.04
C ASP A 147 9.36 -6.46 -13.97
N PRO A 148 9.12 -5.27 -14.56
CA PRO A 148 7.78 -4.74 -14.77
C PRO A 148 6.91 -5.71 -15.55
N ASN A 149 5.67 -5.90 -15.11
CA ASN A 149 4.70 -6.70 -15.84
C ASN A 149 3.63 -5.82 -16.49
N VAL A 150 2.69 -6.48 -17.18
CA VAL A 150 1.57 -5.79 -17.84
C VAL A 150 0.74 -4.92 -16.89
N VAL A 151 0.58 -5.32 -15.63
CA VAL A 151 -0.14 -4.53 -14.63
C VAL A 151 0.61 -3.23 -14.34
N THR A 152 1.94 -3.28 -14.21
CA THR A 152 2.80 -2.10 -13.99
C THR A 152 2.61 -1.05 -15.10
N TYR A 153 2.66 -1.47 -16.37
CA TYR A 153 2.49 -0.57 -17.51
C TYR A 153 1.05 -0.04 -17.63
N ASN A 154 0.05 -0.91 -17.40
CA ASN A 154 -1.36 -0.51 -17.39
C ASN A 154 -1.65 0.54 -16.31
N THR A 155 -1.04 0.41 -15.12
CA THR A 155 -1.16 1.41 -14.04
C THR A 155 -0.56 2.77 -14.45
N LEU A 156 0.60 2.79 -15.12
CA LEU A 156 1.21 4.02 -15.64
C LEU A 156 0.35 4.66 -16.74
N MET A 157 -0.19 3.85 -17.65
CA MET A 157 -1.10 4.32 -18.70
C MET A 157 -2.36 4.97 -18.12
N ASP A 158 -3.04 4.30 -17.17
CA ASP A 158 -4.24 4.85 -16.53
C ASP A 158 -3.91 6.14 -15.79
N GLY A 159 -2.73 6.21 -15.15
CA GLY A 159 -2.15 7.44 -14.63
C GLY A 159 -2.06 8.55 -15.67
N TYR A 160 -1.33 8.38 -16.77
CA TYR A 160 -1.26 9.45 -17.78
C TYR A 160 -2.63 9.86 -18.33
N CYS A 161 -3.56 8.90 -18.49
CA CYS A 161 -4.94 9.18 -18.91
C CYS A 161 -5.71 10.04 -17.91
N LEU A 162 -5.64 9.72 -16.61
CA LEU A 162 -6.29 10.45 -15.53
C LEU A 162 -5.81 11.92 -15.44
N GLN A 163 -4.58 12.18 -15.86
CA GLN A 163 -3.93 13.50 -15.82
C GLN A 163 -4.02 14.22 -17.18
N GLY A 164 -4.71 13.63 -18.17
CA GLY A 164 -4.91 14.22 -19.49
C GLY A 164 -3.70 14.13 -20.43
N HIS A 165 -2.62 13.46 -20.02
CA HIS A 165 -1.38 13.29 -20.77
C HIS A 165 -1.49 12.12 -21.77
N MET A 166 -2.44 12.20 -22.70
CA MET A 166 -2.76 11.09 -23.62
C MET A 166 -1.57 10.64 -24.48
N ASP A 167 -0.69 11.55 -24.90
CA ASP A 167 0.49 11.20 -25.71
C ASP A 167 1.48 10.32 -24.94
N GLU A 168 1.64 10.54 -23.63
CA GLU A 168 2.44 9.67 -22.76
C GLU A 168 1.78 8.30 -22.58
N ALA A 169 0.46 8.26 -22.39
CA ALA A 169 -0.28 7.01 -22.27
C ALA A 169 -0.14 6.12 -23.52
N ILE A 170 -0.16 6.72 -24.71
CA ILE A 170 0.06 6.02 -25.99
C ILE A 170 1.49 5.50 -26.10
N ARG A 171 2.49 6.31 -25.72
CA ARG A 171 3.89 5.87 -25.70
C ARG A 171 4.09 4.67 -24.78
N VAL A 172 3.47 4.67 -23.60
CA VAL A 172 3.56 3.55 -22.67
C VAL A 172 2.88 2.30 -23.24
N ARG A 173 1.71 2.44 -23.90
CA ARG A 173 1.06 1.31 -24.61
C ARG A 173 2.00 0.68 -25.63
N ASP A 174 2.68 1.49 -26.44
CA ASP A 174 3.50 0.99 -27.54
C ASP A 174 4.72 0.18 -27.05
N LEU A 175 5.10 0.32 -25.78
CA LEU A 175 6.10 -0.54 -25.14
C LEU A 175 5.55 -1.93 -24.78
N HIS A 176 4.27 -2.05 -24.43
CA HIS A 176 3.66 -3.31 -24.00
C HIS A 176 2.15 -3.38 -24.26
N PRO A 177 1.71 -3.54 -25.52
CA PRO A 177 0.29 -3.50 -25.85
C PRO A 177 -0.45 -4.75 -25.37
N ASP A 178 -1.56 -4.56 -24.65
CA ASP A 178 -2.51 -5.62 -24.31
C ASP A 178 -3.98 -5.17 -24.51
N VAL A 179 -4.93 -6.09 -24.40
CA VAL A 179 -6.38 -5.78 -24.56
C VAL A 179 -6.86 -4.76 -23.53
N PHE A 180 -6.30 -4.78 -22.32
CA PHE A 180 -6.64 -3.83 -21.26
C PHE A 180 -6.13 -2.42 -21.58
N SER A 181 -4.99 -2.29 -22.27
CA SER A 181 -4.37 -1.03 -22.69
C SER A 181 -5.30 -0.21 -23.58
N TYR A 182 -5.99 -0.86 -24.51
CA TYR A 182 -7.01 -0.21 -25.36
C TYR A 182 -8.21 0.24 -24.54
N THR A 183 -8.67 -0.58 -23.59
CA THR A 183 -9.77 -0.21 -22.68
C THR A 183 -9.41 1.00 -21.82
N ILE A 184 -8.17 1.06 -21.31
CA ILE A 184 -7.63 2.17 -20.53
C ILE A 184 -7.60 3.45 -21.37
N LEU A 185 -7.09 3.38 -22.62
CA LEU A 185 -7.06 4.54 -23.51
C LEU A 185 -8.46 5.03 -23.89
N ILE A 186 -9.40 4.14 -24.23
CA ILE A 186 -10.79 4.50 -24.52
C ILE A 186 -11.40 5.22 -23.31
N ASN A 187 -11.24 4.66 -22.11
CA ASN A 187 -11.71 5.29 -20.88
C ASN A 187 -11.04 6.66 -20.64
N GLY A 188 -9.74 6.75 -20.88
CA GLY A 188 -8.97 7.99 -20.78
C GLY A 188 -9.44 9.08 -21.74
N TYR A 189 -9.64 8.74 -23.02
CA TYR A 189 -10.19 9.67 -24.02
C TYR A 189 -11.60 10.14 -23.66
N CYS A 190 -12.47 9.22 -23.21
CA CYS A 190 -13.80 9.56 -22.72
C CYS A 190 -13.76 10.51 -21.52
N LYS A 191 -12.92 10.24 -20.51
CA LYS A 191 -12.75 11.11 -19.33
C LYS A 191 -12.21 12.50 -19.68
N ASN A 192 -11.41 12.60 -20.74
CA ASN A 192 -10.86 13.85 -21.25
C ASN A 192 -11.75 14.54 -22.31
N MET A 193 -13.00 14.08 -22.49
CA MET A 193 -13.98 14.63 -23.46
C MET A 193 -13.52 14.59 -24.93
N LYS A 194 -12.59 13.67 -25.27
CA LYS A 194 -12.02 13.43 -26.60
C LYS A 194 -12.63 12.19 -27.24
N ILE A 195 -13.95 12.23 -27.46
CA ILE A 195 -14.74 11.04 -27.82
C ILE A 195 -14.43 10.58 -29.26
N ASP A 196 -14.14 11.52 -30.18
CA ASP A 196 -13.82 11.20 -31.57
C ASP A 196 -12.53 10.36 -31.65
N GLU A 197 -11.51 10.73 -30.87
CA GLU A 197 -10.27 9.97 -30.75
C GLU A 197 -10.49 8.60 -30.10
N ALA A 198 -11.43 8.47 -29.16
CA ALA A 198 -11.80 7.17 -28.58
C ALA A 198 -12.40 6.22 -29.63
N MET A 199 -13.20 6.74 -30.58
CA MET A 199 -13.82 5.93 -31.63
C MET A 199 -12.80 5.40 -32.65
N HIS A 200 -11.66 6.07 -32.81
CA HIS A 200 -10.57 5.62 -33.69
C HIS A 200 -9.72 4.47 -33.12
N LEU A 201 -9.97 4.06 -31.87
CA LEU A 201 -9.28 2.92 -31.23
C LEU A 201 -9.99 1.55 -31.46
N PHE A 202 -11.12 1.53 -32.17
CA PHE A 202 -11.85 0.32 -32.58
C PHE A 202 -11.33 -0.28 -33.90
#